data_AF-A0A8X8YY33-F1
#
_entry.id   AF-A0A8X8YY33-F1
#
_cell.length_a   1.000
_cell.length_b   1.000
_cell.length_c   1.000
_cell.angle_alpha   90.00
_cell.angle_beta   90.00
_cell.angle_gamma   90.00
#
_symmetry.space_group_name_H-M   'P 1'
#
loop_
_entity.id
_entity.type
_entity.pdbx_description
1 polymer ?
#
loop_
_entity_poly.entity_id
_entity_poly.type
_entity_poly.pdbx_seq_one_letter_code
_entity_poly.pdbx_strand_id
1 'polypeptide(L)'
;MQEGNMFFARLDDSPMFRQQIQLMEESADTLKERSLKFHKGCRKYVDGLGEAYDKDISFASGLETFAGGHNDPISVAFGGPDMEKFAIVLREIGTYKETLRSQVELVLNEKLTQFANVVHDIKEAHKRFDKATVIYDQGTGEHELLMHHTDIVIYCQVMEHSK
;
A
#
# COMPACT_ATOMS: atom_id res chain seq x y z
N MET A 1 -23.42 34.05 1.05
CA MET A 1 -22.12 33.38 1.18
C MET A 1 -21.50 33.36 -0.21
N GLN A 2 -20.42 34.13 -0.40
CA GLN A 2 -19.73 34.24 -1.67
C GLN A 2 -18.99 32.92 -1.95
N GLU A 3 -19.34 32.28 -3.06
CA GLU A 3 -18.51 31.27 -3.69
C GLU A 3 -17.18 31.93 -4.06
N GLY A 4 -16.10 31.48 -3.41
CA GLY A 4 -14.74 31.89 -3.69
C GLY A 4 -14.36 31.42 -5.09
N ASN A 5 -14.68 32.25 -6.08
CA ASN A 5 -14.19 32.14 -7.44
C ASN A 5 -12.66 32.25 -7.39
N MET A 6 -11.97 31.11 -7.34
CA MET A 6 -10.52 31.06 -7.57
C MET A 6 -10.29 31.46 -9.03
N PHE A 7 -10.16 32.76 -9.25
CA PHE A 7 -9.68 33.35 -10.48
C PHE A 7 -8.24 32.84 -10.70
N PHE A 8 -8.09 31.75 -11.45
CA PHE A 8 -6.81 31.26 -12.00
C PHE A 8 -6.35 32.19 -13.14
N ALA A 9 -6.24 33.48 -12.85
CA ALA A 9 -5.68 34.46 -13.78
C ALA A 9 -4.15 34.42 -13.65
N ARG A 10 -3.51 33.73 -14.60
CA ARG A 10 -2.06 33.57 -14.78
C ARG A 10 -1.37 32.70 -13.72
N LEU A 11 -1.24 31.41 -14.02
CA LEU A 11 -0.15 30.60 -13.47
C LEU A 11 1.14 31.14 -14.07
N ASP A 12 1.79 32.06 -13.35
CA ASP A 12 3.12 32.54 -13.72
C ASP A 12 4.11 31.40 -13.47
N ASP A 13 4.90 31.04 -14.47
CA ASP A 13 5.98 30.05 -14.38
C ASP A 13 7.16 30.60 -13.55
N SER A 14 6.85 30.91 -12.29
CA SER A 14 7.76 31.52 -11.36
C SER A 14 8.75 30.48 -10.83
N PRO A 15 9.96 30.90 -10.44
CA PRO A 15 10.90 30.03 -9.71
C PRO A 15 10.25 29.34 -8.50
N MET A 16 9.29 30.00 -7.86
CA MET A 16 8.56 29.45 -6.71
C MET A 16 7.60 28.32 -7.11
N PHE A 17 6.92 28.41 -8.26
CA PHE A 17 6.06 27.34 -8.79
C PHE A 17 6.89 26.11 -9.17
N ARG A 18 8.02 26.32 -9.88
CA ARG A 18 8.97 25.25 -10.23
C ARG A 18 9.53 24.56 -8.99
N GLN A 19 9.84 25.33 -7.95
CA GLN A 19 10.29 24.77 -6.67
C GLN A 19 9.20 23.93 -5.98
N GLN A 20 7.93 24.34 -6.04
CA GLN A 20 6.83 23.55 -5.49
C GLN A 20 6.63 22.23 -6.24
N ILE A 21 6.74 22.24 -7.57
CA ILE A 21 6.71 21.01 -8.37
C ILE A 21 7.84 20.07 -7.93
N GLN A 22 9.07 20.56 -7.87
CA GLN A 22 10.23 19.76 -7.48
C GLN A 22 10.07 19.14 -6.07
N LEU A 23 9.59 19.91 -5.09
CA LEU A 23 9.32 19.38 -3.74
C LEU A 23 8.26 18.27 -3.74
N MET A 24 7.26 18.39 -4.61
CA MET A 24 6.22 17.38 -4.77
C MET A 24 6.79 16.09 -5.40
N GLU A 25 7.73 16.20 -6.34
CA GLU A 25 8.45 15.06 -6.93
C GLU A 25 9.30 14.31 -5.89
N GLU A 26 10.11 15.06 -5.12
CA GLU A 26 10.93 14.49 -4.05
C GLU A 26 10.07 13.75 -3.02
N SER A 27 8.90 14.31 -2.71
CA SER A 27 7.91 13.70 -1.82
C SER A 27 7.31 12.43 -2.43
N ALA A 28 6.98 12.44 -3.72
CA ALA A 28 6.43 11.28 -4.43
C ALA A 28 7.45 10.12 -4.52
N ASP A 29 8.71 10.41 -4.78
CA ASP A 29 9.77 9.40 -4.81
C ASP A 29 10.06 8.83 -3.41
N THR A 30 10.07 9.68 -2.38
CA THR A 30 10.18 9.24 -0.98
C THR A 30 9.02 8.32 -0.60
N LEU A 31 7.79 8.69 -0.97
CA LEU A 31 6.60 7.87 -0.71
C LEU A 31 6.68 6.51 -1.43
N LYS A 32 7.10 6.52 -2.70
CA LYS A 32 7.32 5.28 -3.47
C LYS A 32 8.31 4.35 -2.80
N GLU A 33 9.45 4.88 -2.37
CA GLU A 33 10.49 4.07 -1.70
C GLU A 33 9.97 3.46 -0.39
N ARG A 34 9.28 4.26 0.44
CA ARG A 34 8.65 3.80 1.69
C ARG A 34 7.62 2.70 1.44
N SER A 35 6.74 2.89 0.47
CA SER A 35 5.72 1.92 0.09
C SER A 35 6.33 0.59 -0.37
N LEU A 36 7.39 0.63 -1.18
CA LEU A 36 8.07 -0.58 -1.65
C LEU A 36 8.74 -1.35 -0.50
N LYS A 37 9.45 -0.64 0.39
CA LYS A 37 10.08 -1.24 1.58
C LYS A 37 9.03 -1.90 2.48
N PHE A 38 7.91 -1.21 2.71
CA PHE A 38 6.82 -1.70 3.54
C PHE A 38 6.11 -2.90 2.93
N HIS A 39 5.83 -2.89 1.63
CA HIS A 39 5.29 -4.05 0.90
C HIS A 39 6.19 -5.29 1.02
N LYS A 40 7.52 -5.12 0.88
CA LYS A 40 8.48 -6.20 1.09
C LYS A 40 8.45 -6.72 2.53
N GLY A 41 8.26 -5.83 3.51
CA GLY A 41 8.06 -6.19 4.91
C GLY A 41 6.79 -7.02 5.14
N CYS A 42 5.66 -6.61 4.55
CA CYS A 42 4.39 -7.33 4.63
C CYS A 42 4.52 -8.75 4.07
N ARG A 43 5.20 -8.91 2.92
CA ARG A 43 5.43 -10.24 2.33
C ARG A 43 6.22 -11.15 3.26
N LYS A 44 7.34 -10.67 3.83
CA LYS A 44 8.13 -11.44 4.80
C LYS A 44 7.32 -11.81 6.04
N TYR A 45 6.46 -10.92 6.50
CA TYR A 45 5.62 -11.16 7.66
C TYR A 45 4.57 -12.24 7.37
N VAL A 46 3.91 -12.17 6.21
CA VAL A 46 2.98 -13.19 5.71
C VAL A 46 3.64 -14.56 5.59
N ASP A 47 4.84 -14.62 5.00
CA ASP A 47 5.60 -15.87 4.88
C ASP A 47 5.92 -16.44 6.28
N GLY A 48 6.35 -15.59 7.22
CA GLY A 48 6.62 -15.98 8.59
C GLY A 48 5.39 -16.44 9.37
N LEU A 49 4.21 -15.86 9.11
CA LEU A 49 2.94 -16.33 9.67
C LEU A 49 2.59 -17.73 9.17
N GLY A 50 2.77 -17.99 7.88
CA GLY A 50 2.56 -19.31 7.28
C GLY A 50 3.47 -20.38 7.91
N GLU A 51 4.77 -20.10 8.01
CA GLU A 51 5.70 -21.03 8.68
C GLU A 51 5.34 -21.28 10.15
N ALA A 52 4.89 -20.25 10.87
CA ALA A 52 4.50 -20.38 12.27
C ALA A 52 3.20 -21.18 12.42
N TYR A 53 2.24 -20.98 11.51
CA TYR A 53 1.03 -21.80 11.41
C TYR A 53 1.39 -23.27 11.21
N ASP A 54 2.22 -23.60 10.22
CA ASP A 54 2.61 -24.99 9.93
C ASP A 54 3.29 -25.66 11.13
N LYS A 55 4.14 -24.92 11.86
CA LYS A 55 4.79 -25.40 13.09
C LYS A 55 3.77 -25.69 14.19
N ASP A 56 2.81 -24.79 14.42
CA ASP A 56 1.76 -24.98 15.44
C ASP A 56 0.86 -26.18 15.09
N ILE A 57 0.46 -26.33 13.83
CA ILE A 57 -0.37 -27.46 13.38
C ILE A 57 0.40 -28.79 13.48
N SER A 58 1.66 -28.81 13.09
CA SER A 58 2.52 -29.99 13.22
C SER A 58 2.67 -30.41 14.68
N PHE A 59 2.93 -29.46 15.58
CA PHE A 59 3.05 -29.74 17.01
C PHE A 59 1.71 -30.21 17.62
N ALA A 60 0.60 -29.56 17.28
CA ALA A 60 -0.74 -29.97 17.71
C ALA A 60 -1.08 -31.39 17.25
N SER A 61 -0.70 -31.77 16.02
CA SER A 61 -0.88 -33.13 15.48
C SER A 61 -0.03 -34.15 16.23
N GLY A 62 1.20 -33.78 16.62
CA GLY A 62 2.07 -34.61 17.45
C GLY A 62 1.48 -34.87 18.84
N LEU A 63 0.91 -33.84 19.47
CA LEU A 63 0.23 -33.95 20.76
C LEU A 63 -0.96 -34.91 20.69
N GLU A 64 -1.78 -34.83 19.64
CA GLU A 64 -2.93 -35.73 19.47
C GLU A 64 -2.51 -37.17 19.17
N THR A 65 -1.46 -37.35 18.37
CA THR A 65 -0.91 -38.67 18.07
C THR A 65 -0.41 -39.35 19.34
N PHE A 66 0.27 -38.61 20.21
CA PHE A 66 0.71 -39.11 21.51
C PHE A 66 -0.46 -39.33 22.49
N ALA A 67 -1.46 -38.43 22.47
CA ALA A 67 -2.62 -38.51 23.35
C ALA A 67 -3.47 -39.77 23.12
N GLY A 68 -3.28 -40.51 22.02
CA GLY A 68 -3.77 -41.88 21.83
C GLY A 68 -5.30 -42.06 21.83
N GLY A 69 -6.06 -40.97 21.95
CA GLY A 69 -7.50 -40.95 22.16
C GLY A 69 -7.91 -41.02 23.63
N HIS A 70 -9.12 -40.52 23.93
CA HIS A 70 -9.67 -40.33 25.29
C HIS A 70 -9.72 -41.57 26.19
N ASN A 71 -9.49 -42.77 25.67
CA ASN A 71 -9.71 -44.04 26.37
C ASN A 71 -8.45 -44.92 26.52
N ASP A 72 -7.26 -44.44 26.13
CA ASP A 72 -6.02 -45.18 26.40
C ASP A 72 -5.53 -44.93 27.84
N PRO A 73 -5.51 -45.95 28.73
CA PRO A 73 -5.10 -45.78 30.12
C PRO A 73 -3.65 -45.32 30.27
N ILE A 74 -2.77 -45.69 29.32
CA ILE A 74 -1.37 -45.25 29.32
C ILE A 74 -1.32 -43.76 29.03
N SER A 75 -1.94 -43.30 27.93
CA SER A 75 -1.95 -41.89 27.59
C SER A 75 -2.58 -40.99 28.66
N VAL A 76 -3.68 -41.43 29.30
CA VAL A 76 -4.29 -40.70 30.42
C VAL A 76 -3.31 -40.53 31.57
N ALA A 77 -2.54 -41.57 31.93
CA ALA A 77 -1.55 -41.48 33.00
C ALA A 77 -0.38 -40.53 32.67
N PHE A 78 -0.08 -40.34 31.39
CA PHE A 78 0.97 -39.42 30.90
C PHE A 78 0.45 -38.02 30.52
N GLY A 79 -0.82 -37.71 30.81
CA GLY A 79 -1.38 -36.36 30.61
C GLY A 79 -2.03 -36.12 29.26
N GLY A 80 -2.44 -37.17 28.53
CA GLY A 80 -3.15 -37.08 27.25
C GLY A 80 -4.30 -36.05 27.23
N PRO A 81 -5.20 -35.99 28.23
CA PRO A 81 -6.27 -34.99 28.28
C PRO A 81 -5.79 -33.54 28.30
N ASP A 82 -4.63 -33.26 28.89
CA ASP A 82 -4.05 -31.91 28.89
C ASP A 82 -3.35 -31.61 27.56
N MET A 83 -2.71 -32.60 26.94
CA MET A 83 -2.15 -32.47 25.59
C MET A 83 -3.22 -32.16 24.54
N GLU A 84 -4.41 -32.75 24.67
CA GLU A 84 -5.55 -32.46 23.80
C GLU A 84 -6.01 -30.99 23.93
N LYS A 85 -6.04 -30.44 25.15
CA LYS A 85 -6.33 -29.00 25.36
C LYS A 85 -5.30 -28.11 24.69
N PHE A 86 -4.01 -28.43 24.81
CA PHE A 86 -2.96 -27.69 24.11
C PHE A 86 -3.12 -27.76 22.59
N ALA A 87 -3.44 -28.94 22.04
CA ALA A 87 -3.67 -29.13 20.61
C ALA A 87 -4.85 -28.28 20.09
N ILE A 88 -5.92 -28.14 20.87
CA ILE A 88 -7.06 -27.27 20.54
C ILE A 88 -6.61 -25.80 20.50
N VAL A 89 -5.93 -25.33 21.56
CA VAL A 89 -5.47 -23.93 21.64
C VAL A 89 -4.48 -23.60 20.51
N LEU A 90 -3.56 -24.50 20.17
CA LEU A 90 -2.62 -24.32 19.07
C LEU A 90 -3.32 -24.18 17.71
N ARG A 91 -4.39 -24.95 17.48
CA ARG A 91 -5.21 -24.79 16.27
C ARG A 91 -5.99 -23.48 16.25
N GLU A 92 -6.50 -23.04 17.40
CA GLU A 92 -7.15 -21.75 17.51
C GLU A 92 -6.18 -20.61 17.18
N ILE A 93 -4.97 -20.66 17.76
CA ILE A 93 -3.89 -19.72 17.44
C ILE A 93 -3.55 -19.77 15.95
N GLY A 94 -3.45 -20.95 15.35
CA GLY A 94 -3.22 -21.12 13.91
C GLY A 94 -4.29 -20.43 13.06
N THR A 95 -5.56 -20.55 13.45
CA THR A 95 -6.70 -19.89 12.78
C THR A 95 -6.57 -18.37 12.81
N TYR A 96 -6.18 -17.80 13.95
CA TYR A 96 -5.92 -16.35 14.05
C TYR A 96 -4.72 -15.91 13.21
N LYS A 97 -3.67 -16.73 13.08
CA LYS A 97 -2.53 -16.44 12.18
C LYS A 97 -2.95 -16.40 10.71
N GLU A 98 -3.73 -17.37 10.24
CA GLU A 98 -4.26 -17.40 8.87
C GLU A 98 -5.23 -16.23 8.60
N THR A 99 -6.05 -15.87 9.59
CA THR A 99 -6.90 -14.67 9.51
C THR A 99 -6.05 -13.41 9.35
N LEU A 100 -5.01 -13.25 10.18
CA LEU A 100 -4.11 -12.11 10.12
C LEU A 100 -3.36 -12.04 8.80
N ARG A 101 -2.89 -13.19 8.31
CA ARG A 101 -2.26 -13.32 6.99
C ARG A 101 -3.19 -12.81 5.89
N SER A 102 -4.44 -13.26 5.87
CA SER A 102 -5.45 -12.84 4.89
C SER A 102 -5.72 -11.33 4.95
N GLN A 103 -5.81 -10.76 6.15
CA GLN A 103 -6.00 -9.32 6.34
C GLN A 103 -4.82 -8.50 5.84
N VAL A 104 -3.60 -8.99 6.06
CA VAL A 104 -2.38 -8.34 5.55
C VAL A 104 -2.30 -8.44 4.03
N GLU A 105 -2.63 -9.57 3.44
CA GLU A 105 -2.63 -9.74 1.99
C GLU A 105 -3.72 -8.91 1.29
N LEU A 106 -4.92 -8.76 1.87
CA LEU A 106 -6.02 -8.03 1.26
C LEU A 106 -5.92 -6.52 1.50
N VAL A 107 -5.90 -6.09 2.76
CA VAL A 107 -6.08 -4.67 3.11
C VAL A 107 -4.85 -3.85 2.76
N LEU A 108 -3.66 -4.36 3.08
CA LEU A 108 -2.43 -3.61 2.86
C LEU A 108 -2.03 -3.60 1.39
N ASN A 109 -2.24 -4.71 0.69
CA ASN A 109 -1.86 -4.81 -0.72
C ASN A 109 -2.78 -3.99 -1.63
N GLU A 110 -4.08 -3.96 -1.34
CA GLU A 110 -5.03 -3.10 -2.08
C GLU A 110 -4.69 -1.61 -1.88
N LYS A 111 -4.42 -1.19 -0.63
CA LYS A 111 -4.04 0.18 -0.32
C LYS A 111 -2.70 0.58 -0.96
N LEU A 112 -1.70 -0.31 -0.92
CA LEU A 112 -0.41 -0.07 -1.57
C LEU A 112 -0.54 0.01 -3.10
N THR A 113 -1.44 -0.76 -3.69
CA THR A 113 -1.75 -0.69 -5.13
C THR A 113 -2.40 0.64 -5.49
N GLN A 114 -3.35 1.13 -4.68
CA GLN A 114 -3.94 2.45 -4.86
C GLN A 114 -2.87 3.56 -4.81
N PHE A 115 -1.94 3.50 -3.84
CA PHE A 115 -0.81 4.44 -3.78
C PHE A 115 0.11 4.35 -5.00
N ALA A 116 0.39 3.14 -5.49
CA ALA A 116 1.23 2.96 -6.67
C ALA A 116 0.63 3.60 -7.92
N ASN A 117 -0.70 3.52 -8.08
CA ASN A 117 -1.42 4.15 -9.19
C ASN A 117 -1.34 5.68 -9.11
N VAL A 118 -1.58 6.28 -7.94
CA VAL A 118 -1.46 7.73 -7.76
C VAL A 118 -0.04 8.22 -8.10
N VAL A 119 0.99 7.51 -7.64
CA VAL A 119 2.39 7.85 -7.96
C VAL A 119 2.69 7.70 -9.46
N HIS A 120 2.08 6.73 -10.13
CA HIS A 120 2.18 6.58 -11.58
C HIS A 120 1.55 7.78 -12.31
N ASP A 121 0.35 8.18 -11.92
CA ASP A 121 -0.39 9.28 -12.53
C ASP A 121 0.33 10.61 -12.37
N ILE A 122 0.93 10.86 -11.20
CA ILE A 122 1.81 12.02 -10.96
C ILE A 122 2.99 12.03 -11.94
N LYS A 123 3.67 10.89 -12.13
CA LYS A 123 4.81 10.80 -13.07
C LYS A 123 4.37 10.98 -14.52
N GLU A 124 3.16 10.55 -14.89
CA GLU A 124 2.63 10.74 -16.24
C GLU A 124 2.24 12.20 -16.50
N ALA A 125 1.58 12.85 -15.54
CA ALA A 125 1.27 14.27 -15.59
C ALA A 125 2.56 15.11 -15.72
N HIS A 126 3.61 14.76 -14.98
CA HIS A 126 4.90 15.43 -15.07
C HIS A 126 5.53 15.31 -16.47
N LYS A 127 5.55 14.11 -17.05
CA LYS A 127 6.06 13.92 -18.42
C LYS A 127 5.32 14.76 -19.45
N ARG A 128 4.01 14.99 -19.25
CA ARG A 128 3.20 15.86 -20.12
C ARG A 128 3.57 17.33 -19.91
N PHE A 129 3.76 17.75 -18.65
CA PHE A 129 4.21 19.08 -18.29
C PHE A 129 5.60 19.41 -18.86
N ASP A 130 6.58 18.51 -18.73
CA ASP A 130 7.93 18.69 -19.30
C ASP A 130 7.88 18.87 -20.81
N LYS A 131 7.09 18.06 -21.51
CA LYS A 131 6.92 18.17 -22.97
C LYS A 131 6.28 19.51 -23.35
N ALA A 132 5.25 19.94 -22.63
CA ALA A 132 4.60 21.22 -22.88
C ALA A 132 5.55 22.39 -22.63
N THR A 133 6.39 22.31 -21.58
CA THR A 133 7.42 23.30 -21.26
C THR A 133 8.46 23.40 -22.38
N VAL A 134 8.97 22.27 -22.87
CA VAL A 134 9.94 22.24 -23.99
C VAL A 134 9.34 22.84 -25.27
N ILE A 135 8.07 22.54 -25.57
CA ILE A 135 7.37 23.11 -26.75
C ILE A 135 7.15 24.61 -26.57
N TYR A 136 6.82 25.06 -25.35
CA TYR A 136 6.67 26.46 -25.01
C TYR A 136 7.99 27.23 -25.18
N ASP A 137 9.08 26.72 -24.61
CA ASP A 137 10.43 27.32 -24.71
C ASP A 137 10.93 27.36 -26.17
N GLN A 138 10.48 26.44 -27.02
CA GLN A 138 10.77 26.44 -28.47
C GLN A 138 9.84 27.38 -29.26
N GLY A 139 8.69 27.77 -28.70
CA GLY A 139 7.59 28.48 -29.36
C GLY A 139 7.38 29.92 -28.90
N THR A 140 8.25 30.50 -28.05
CA THR A 140 8.25 31.90 -27.59
C THR A 140 8.54 32.93 -28.68
N GLY A 141 7.97 32.72 -29.87
CA GLY A 141 7.69 33.76 -30.85
C GLY A 141 6.22 34.22 -30.86
N GLU A 142 5.21 33.35 -30.66
CA GLU A 142 3.85 33.71 -31.14
C GLU A 142 2.59 33.23 -30.38
N HIS A 143 2.61 32.45 -29.28
CA HIS A 143 1.34 31.87 -28.75
C HIS A 143 1.13 31.98 -27.23
N GLU A 144 0.75 33.17 -26.77
CA GLU A 144 0.30 33.48 -25.39
C GLU A 144 -1.07 32.85 -25.02
N LEU A 145 -1.80 32.28 -25.99
CA LEU A 145 -3.17 31.76 -25.81
C LEU A 145 -3.27 30.26 -25.46
N LEU A 146 -2.24 29.44 -25.72
CA LEU A 146 -2.26 27.98 -25.44
C LEU A 146 -2.07 27.65 -23.94
N MET A 147 -1.56 28.61 -23.16
CA MET A 147 -1.30 28.49 -21.73
C MET A 147 -2.60 28.32 -20.92
N HIS A 148 -3.68 29.00 -21.34
CA HIS A 148 -4.93 28.96 -20.60
C HIS A 148 -5.63 27.61 -20.60
N HIS A 149 -5.48 26.80 -21.67
CA HIS A 149 -6.28 25.59 -21.81
C HIS A 149 -5.58 24.33 -21.27
N THR A 150 -4.24 24.32 -21.24
CA THR A 150 -3.45 23.14 -20.88
C THR A 150 -3.23 23.06 -19.37
N ASP A 151 -2.98 24.21 -18.71
CA ASP A 151 -2.75 24.28 -17.28
C ASP A 151 -4.03 24.03 -16.46
N ILE A 152 -5.18 24.48 -16.96
CA ILE A 152 -6.50 24.22 -16.33
C ILE A 152 -6.82 22.72 -16.34
N VAL A 153 -6.54 22.00 -17.43
CA VAL A 153 -6.87 20.57 -17.54
C VAL A 153 -6.03 19.73 -16.59
N ILE A 154 -4.73 20.04 -16.47
CA ILE A 154 -3.82 19.31 -15.57
C ILE A 154 -4.17 19.59 -14.10
N TYR A 155 -4.46 20.85 -13.73
CA TYR A 155 -4.82 21.20 -12.35
C TYR A 155 -6.17 20.63 -11.94
N CYS A 156 -7.17 20.62 -12.85
CA CYS A 156 -8.46 19.97 -12.61
C CYS A 156 -8.31 18.47 -12.38
N GLN A 157 -7.47 17.77 -13.16
CA GLN A 157 -7.25 16.33 -12.97
C GLN A 157 -6.54 16.02 -11.64
N VAL A 158 -5.55 16.82 -11.23
CA VAL A 158 -4.86 16.63 -9.95
C VAL A 158 -5.80 16.90 -8.76
N MET A 159 -6.70 17.88 -8.87
CA MET A 159 -7.66 18.23 -7.81
C MET A 159 -8.85 17.26 -7.73
N GLU A 160 -9.29 16.68 -8.85
CA GLU A 160 -10.36 15.66 -8.86
C GLU A 160 -9.90 14.33 -8.25
N HIS A 161 -8.63 13.97 -8.39
CA HIS A 161 -8.07 12.75 -7.77
C HIS A 161 -7.68 12.91 -6.28
N SER A 162 -7.86 14.10 -5.69
CA SER A 162 -7.61 14.40 -4.26
C SER A 162 -8.87 14.43 -3.38
N LYS A 163 -10.03 14.03 -3.90
CA LYS A 163 -11.27 13.82 -3.13
C LYS A 163 -11.62 12.33 -3.04
#